data_AF-A0A3M6TNT2-F1
#
_entry.id   AF-A0A3M6TNT2-F1
#
_cell.length_a   1.000
_cell.length_b   1.000
_cell.length_c   1.000
_cell.angle_alpha   90.00
_cell.angle_beta   90.00
_cell.angle_gamma   90.00
#
_symmetry.space_group_name_H-M   'P 1'
#
loop_
_entity.id
_entity.type
_entity.pdbx_description
1 polymer ?
#
loop_
_entity_poly.entity_id
_entity_poly.type
_entity_poly.pdbx_seq_one_letter_code
_entity_poly.pdbx_strand_id
1 'polypeptide(L)'
;MLTSKSVFMRNPVHHGTRSILCALKLTMSFSSKPQVAENQSFFTPLPPKDLALQFKHQIAGRKYLPGSGGKGLPKFLSSAREGFPFALRAESIDHLTPDKWGQLCREQLDRVLPKYNAVLFRNLPLFEAGDFAKFADNLGYKPTNYEGGTGNRYLAEGETEVYLSTSDPPDFNIELHNEMACSPVHPKKVIFFCLTEPNEEWGGVTPLVRNNEVYDQLDPEVIKILEERQIRYTRYLPDEKHHPYASWQQSFMTKDPKKVEEYLKREKFNYEWEESTGNLYYWYVLPPLATHPVTGRKIWFTQPNLNGGEAEDGGVFKEKPTH
;
A
#
# COMPACT_ATOMS: atom_id res chain seq x y z
N MET A 1 30.73 -45.37 22.20
CA MET A 1 31.10 -46.80 22.09
C MET A 1 29.88 -47.64 22.36
N LEU A 2 29.19 -48.13 21.34
CA LEU A 2 28.14 -49.14 21.49
C LEU A 2 28.24 -50.08 20.29
N THR A 3 28.46 -51.36 20.58
CA THR A 3 28.76 -52.44 19.65
C THR A 3 27.47 -52.98 19.01
N SER A 4 27.53 -53.23 17.70
CA SER A 4 26.51 -53.94 16.93
C SER A 4 26.85 -55.44 16.90
N LYS A 5 25.84 -56.30 17.07
CA LYS A 5 25.88 -57.69 16.61
C LYS A 5 24.68 -57.96 15.72
N SER A 6 24.95 -58.16 14.44
CA SER A 6 24.03 -58.66 13.44
C SER A 6 24.09 -60.20 13.41
N VAL A 7 22.94 -60.86 13.30
CA VAL A 7 22.84 -62.27 12.91
C VAL A 7 21.85 -62.38 11.75
N PHE A 8 22.31 -62.92 10.64
CA PHE A 8 21.49 -63.36 9.51
C PHE A 8 21.46 -64.89 9.50
N MET A 9 20.28 -65.47 9.26
CA MET A 9 20.17 -66.83 8.72
C MET A 9 19.19 -66.87 7.55
N ARG A 10 19.64 -67.54 6.48
CA ARG A 10 18.94 -67.87 5.23
C ARG A 10 17.90 -68.98 5.47
N ASN A 11 16.82 -69.10 4.71
CA ASN A 11 16.64 -69.85 3.43
C ASN A 11 15.11 -70.15 3.31
N PRO A 12 14.55 -70.79 2.26
CA PRO A 12 14.90 -70.86 0.84
C PRO A 12 13.68 -70.55 -0.08
N VAL A 13 13.89 -70.70 -1.39
CA VAL A 13 13.00 -70.40 -2.52
C VAL A 13 12.11 -71.59 -2.91
N HIS A 14 10.82 -71.36 -3.22
CA HIS A 14 10.18 -71.93 -4.42
C HIS A 14 8.83 -71.25 -4.81
N HIS A 15 8.65 -71.22 -6.14
CA HIS A 15 7.67 -70.63 -7.05
C HIS A 15 6.21 -70.37 -6.62
N GLY A 16 5.69 -69.23 -7.07
CA GLY A 16 4.26 -69.03 -7.32
C GLY A 16 3.86 -67.57 -7.46
N THR A 17 3.51 -67.16 -8.68
CA THR A 17 2.56 -66.07 -9.00
C THR A 17 2.92 -64.64 -8.52
N ARG A 18 3.31 -63.78 -9.48
CA ARG A 18 3.45 -62.33 -9.28
C ARG A 18 2.14 -61.72 -8.80
N SER A 19 2.08 -61.35 -7.53
CA SER A 19 1.17 -60.35 -6.98
C SER A 19 2.01 -59.23 -6.37
N ILE A 20 1.79 -58.01 -6.85
CA ILE A 20 2.42 -56.80 -6.36
C ILE A 20 1.85 -56.53 -4.96
N LEU A 21 2.58 -56.95 -3.91
CA LEU A 21 2.26 -56.56 -2.54
C LEU A 21 2.84 -55.16 -2.27
N CYS A 22 1.94 -54.18 -2.24
CA CYS A 22 2.17 -52.90 -1.60
C CYS A 22 2.31 -53.14 -0.09
N ALA A 23 3.53 -53.08 0.43
CA ALA A 23 3.78 -53.21 1.87
C ALA A 23 3.50 -51.87 2.55
N LEU A 24 2.34 -51.73 3.20
CA LEU A 24 2.12 -50.72 4.22
C LEU A 24 3.05 -51.02 5.41
N LYS A 25 4.15 -50.29 5.54
CA LYS A 25 4.85 -50.18 6.83
C LYS A 25 4.06 -49.22 7.71
N LEU A 26 3.35 -49.77 8.68
CA LEU A 26 2.84 -49.02 9.82
C LEU A 26 4.03 -48.68 10.73
N THR A 27 4.79 -47.64 10.39
CA THR A 27 5.73 -47.04 11.33
C THR A 27 4.93 -46.20 12.31
N MET A 28 4.67 -46.73 13.50
CA MET A 28 4.36 -45.89 14.64
C MET A 28 5.61 -45.09 14.97
N SER A 29 5.70 -43.86 14.44
CA SER A 29 6.62 -42.88 15.00
C SER A 29 6.08 -42.53 16.38
N PHE A 30 6.86 -42.84 17.41
CA PHE A 30 6.73 -42.08 18.64
C PHE A 30 7.10 -40.64 18.28
N SER A 31 6.10 -39.84 17.95
CA SER A 31 6.22 -38.39 17.98
C SER A 31 6.56 -38.06 19.43
N SER A 32 7.85 -37.84 19.71
CA SER A 32 8.18 -36.88 20.74
C SER A 32 7.46 -35.61 20.31
N LYS A 33 6.36 -35.28 20.99
CA LYS A 33 5.74 -33.97 20.86
C LYS A 33 6.91 -32.98 20.89
N PRO A 34 7.09 -32.12 19.88
CA PRO A 34 7.98 -30.98 20.09
C PRO A 34 7.49 -30.36 21.39
N GLN A 35 8.40 -30.27 22.35
CA GLN A 35 8.20 -29.52 23.58
C GLN A 35 7.73 -28.17 23.07
N VAL A 36 6.44 -27.87 23.24
CA VAL A 36 5.82 -26.64 22.76
C VAL A 36 6.62 -25.55 23.45
N ALA A 37 7.54 -24.93 22.69
CA ALA A 37 8.21 -23.74 23.13
C ALA A 37 7.09 -22.80 23.57
N GLU A 38 7.16 -22.36 24.83
CA GLU A 38 6.25 -21.38 25.39
C GLU A 38 6.01 -20.30 24.33
N ASN A 39 4.73 -19.97 24.05
CA ASN A 39 4.31 -18.96 23.09
C ASN A 39 5.14 -17.68 23.30
N GLN A 40 6.26 -17.54 22.60
CA GLN A 40 7.05 -16.33 22.66
C GLN A 40 6.22 -15.30 21.90
N SER A 41 5.60 -14.39 22.64
CA SER A 41 4.84 -13.31 22.03
C SER A 41 5.86 -12.37 21.39
N PHE A 42 6.09 -12.53 20.08
CA PHE A 42 6.97 -11.66 19.29
C PHE A 42 6.52 -10.19 19.27
N PHE A 43 5.28 -9.94 19.69
CA PHE A 43 4.67 -8.62 19.70
C PHE A 43 3.95 -8.31 21.01
N THR A 44 4.06 -7.06 21.45
CA THR A 44 3.23 -6.49 22.52
C THR A 44 2.33 -5.39 21.96
N PRO A 45 1.01 -5.40 22.26
CA PRO A 45 0.13 -4.29 21.88
C PRO A 45 0.55 -2.97 22.51
N LEU A 46 0.56 -1.90 21.70
CA LEU A 46 0.82 -0.55 22.17
C LEU A 46 -0.49 0.22 22.37
N PRO A 47 -0.75 0.77 23.58
CA PRO A 47 -1.92 1.61 23.82
C PRO A 47 -1.76 2.98 23.13
N PRO A 48 -2.86 3.70 22.85
CA PRO A 48 -2.83 4.99 22.15
C PRO A 48 -1.90 6.05 22.78
N LYS A 49 -1.74 6.04 24.12
CA LYS A 49 -0.82 6.93 24.83
C LYS A 49 0.65 6.76 24.39
N ASP A 50 1.05 5.56 23.98
CA ASP A 50 2.41 5.25 23.52
C ASP A 50 2.58 5.59 22.03
N LEU A 51 1.49 5.96 21.36
CA LEU A 51 1.44 6.47 19.99
C LEU A 51 1.30 8.00 19.94
N ALA A 52 1.42 8.67 21.09
CA ALA A 52 1.36 10.12 21.15
C ALA A 52 2.38 10.75 20.20
N LEU A 53 1.93 11.78 19.50
CA LEU A 53 2.81 12.60 18.67
C LEU A 53 3.79 13.33 19.58
N GLN A 54 5.06 13.40 19.18
CA GLN A 54 6.09 14.09 19.96
C GLN A 54 5.79 15.60 20.08
N PHE A 55 5.16 16.17 19.05
CA PHE A 55 4.79 17.58 18.96
C PHE A 55 3.40 17.78 18.37
N LYS A 56 2.82 18.98 18.53
CA LYS A 56 1.51 19.31 17.95
C LYS A 56 1.66 19.72 16.49
N HIS A 57 1.10 18.94 15.58
CA HIS A 57 1.13 19.25 14.16
C HIS A 57 -0.06 20.12 13.77
N GLN A 58 0.16 21.42 13.56
CA GLN A 58 -0.87 22.32 13.02
C GLN A 58 -1.12 21.94 11.56
N ILE A 59 -2.39 21.73 11.16
CA ILE A 59 -2.76 21.39 9.77
C ILE A 59 -3.58 22.51 9.10
N ALA A 60 -4.34 23.30 9.88
CA ALA A 60 -5.01 24.48 9.37
C ALA A 60 -4.01 25.60 9.02
N GLY A 61 -4.21 26.24 7.88
CA GLY A 61 -3.36 27.31 7.36
C GLY A 61 -1.96 26.86 6.93
N ARG A 62 -1.72 25.55 6.76
CA ARG A 62 -0.45 25.07 6.21
C ARG A 62 -0.27 25.52 4.77
N LYS A 63 0.91 26.07 4.48
CA LYS A 63 1.32 26.42 3.12
C LYS A 63 1.30 25.17 2.24
N TYR A 64 0.83 25.30 1.00
CA TYR A 64 0.78 24.22 0.00
C TYR A 64 0.02 22.96 0.44
N LEU A 65 -0.89 23.06 1.42
CA LEU A 65 -1.86 22.01 1.72
C LEU A 65 -3.22 22.43 1.15
N PRO A 66 -3.73 21.77 0.10
CA PRO A 66 -5.03 22.08 -0.46
C PRO A 66 -6.15 22.08 0.61
N GLY A 67 -6.95 23.15 0.63
CA GLY A 67 -8.06 23.29 1.58
C GLY A 67 -7.65 23.69 3.01
N SER A 68 -6.37 23.95 3.29
CA SER A 68 -5.90 24.27 4.64
C SER A 68 -6.46 25.57 5.23
N GLY A 69 -6.87 26.52 4.38
CA GLY A 69 -7.54 27.76 4.78
C GLY A 69 -9.04 27.60 5.08
N GLY A 70 -9.62 26.42 4.83
CA GLY A 70 -11.05 26.17 5.01
C GLY A 70 -11.46 26.14 6.50
N LYS A 71 -12.63 26.71 6.81
CA LYS A 71 -13.17 26.77 8.19
C LYS A 71 -13.45 25.39 8.81
N GLY A 72 -13.59 24.35 7.99
CA GLY A 72 -13.86 22.98 8.43
C GLY A 72 -12.63 22.15 8.77
N LEU A 73 -11.41 22.61 8.44
CA LEU A 73 -10.21 21.84 8.75
C LEU A 73 -9.81 22.04 10.22
N PRO A 74 -9.58 20.96 11.00
CA PRO A 74 -9.13 21.08 12.37
C PRO A 74 -7.82 21.86 12.48
N LYS A 75 -7.65 22.63 13.55
CA LYS A 75 -6.40 23.38 13.74
C LYS A 75 -5.18 22.46 13.82
N PHE A 76 -5.30 21.33 14.52
CA PHE A 76 -4.21 20.38 14.75
C PHE A 76 -4.63 18.97 14.37
N LEU A 77 -3.64 18.14 14.01
CA LEU A 77 -3.82 16.71 13.83
C LEU A 77 -4.25 16.05 15.15
N SER A 78 -5.25 15.17 15.08
CA SER A 78 -5.71 14.40 16.23
C SER A 78 -4.70 13.33 16.65
N SER A 79 -4.62 13.05 17.95
CA SER A 79 -3.85 11.91 18.45
C SER A 79 -4.41 10.57 17.99
N ALA A 80 -3.59 9.52 18.04
CA ALA A 80 -4.06 8.15 17.85
C ALA A 80 -5.17 7.82 18.86
N ARG A 81 -6.14 7.02 18.42
CA ARG A 81 -7.23 6.49 19.26
C ARG A 81 -7.16 4.98 19.34
N GLU A 82 -7.97 4.40 20.20
CA GLU A 82 -8.00 2.95 20.38
C GLU A 82 -8.25 2.22 19.06
N GLY A 83 -7.31 1.34 18.68
CA GLY A 83 -7.40 0.55 17.45
C GLY A 83 -7.26 1.35 16.15
N PHE A 84 -6.81 2.61 16.18
CA PHE A 84 -6.51 3.35 14.94
C PHE A 84 -5.31 4.30 15.08
N PRO A 85 -4.12 3.89 14.60
CA PRO A 85 -3.81 2.54 14.09
C PRO A 85 -3.80 1.49 15.22
N PHE A 86 -4.02 0.22 14.91
CA PHE A 86 -3.70 -0.86 15.84
C PHE A 86 -2.18 -1.06 15.85
N ALA A 87 -1.55 -0.85 17.00
CA ALA A 87 -0.09 -0.84 17.07
C ALA A 87 0.45 -2.02 17.86
N LEU A 88 1.54 -2.58 17.34
CA LEU A 88 2.29 -3.67 17.94
C LEU A 88 3.75 -3.25 18.01
N ARG A 89 4.39 -3.47 19.16
CA ARG A 89 5.84 -3.37 19.31
C ARG A 89 6.42 -4.75 19.10
N ALA A 90 7.36 -4.88 18.17
CA ALA A 90 8.20 -6.06 18.05
C ALA A 90 9.12 -6.14 19.27
N GLU A 91 9.10 -7.28 19.95
CA GLU A 91 10.00 -7.55 21.06
C GLU A 91 11.41 -7.80 20.53
N SER A 92 12.42 -7.26 21.22
CA SER A 92 13.82 -7.42 20.83
C SER A 92 14.22 -8.88 20.99
N ILE A 93 14.34 -9.56 19.87
CA ILE A 93 14.76 -10.96 19.79
C ILE A 93 15.96 -10.98 18.86
N ASP A 94 17.11 -11.28 19.42
CA ASP A 94 18.35 -11.42 18.68
C ASP A 94 18.17 -12.51 17.60
N HIS A 95 18.83 -12.31 16.44
CA HIS A 95 18.97 -13.29 15.36
C HIS A 95 17.76 -13.54 14.44
N LEU A 96 16.63 -12.85 14.60
CA LEU A 96 15.56 -12.92 13.60
C LEU A 96 15.88 -12.03 12.39
N THR A 97 15.81 -12.63 11.20
CA THR A 97 16.05 -11.95 9.93
C THR A 97 14.82 -11.13 9.47
N PRO A 98 15.00 -10.13 8.59
CA PRO A 98 13.88 -9.35 8.04
C PRO A 98 12.78 -10.20 7.39
N ASP A 99 13.14 -11.27 6.68
CA ASP A 99 12.18 -12.21 6.08
C ASP A 99 11.32 -12.91 7.15
N LYS A 100 11.93 -13.30 8.27
CA LYS A 100 11.19 -13.96 9.34
C LYS A 100 10.24 -12.99 10.04
N TRP A 101 10.66 -11.74 10.23
CA TRP A 101 9.77 -10.67 10.72
C TRP A 101 8.62 -10.40 9.76
N GLY A 102 8.84 -10.45 8.44
CA GLY A 102 7.78 -10.35 7.44
C GLY A 102 6.69 -11.40 7.65
N GLN A 103 7.09 -12.67 7.82
CA GLN A 103 6.15 -13.77 8.07
C GLN A 103 5.37 -13.58 9.39
N LEU A 104 6.04 -13.20 10.47
CA LEU A 104 5.41 -12.96 11.77
C LEU A 104 4.44 -11.77 11.73
N CYS A 105 4.82 -10.68 11.06
CA CYS A 105 3.93 -9.54 10.83
C CYS A 105 2.73 -9.94 9.96
N ARG A 106 2.91 -10.80 8.96
CA ARG A 106 1.81 -11.31 8.12
C ARG A 106 0.77 -12.06 8.94
N GLU A 107 1.18 -12.91 9.87
CA GLU A 107 0.27 -13.61 10.79
C GLU A 107 -0.56 -12.62 11.63
N GLN A 108 0.07 -11.55 12.12
CA GLN A 108 -0.64 -10.51 12.85
C GLN A 108 -1.61 -9.73 11.94
N LEU A 109 -1.17 -9.34 10.74
CA LEU A 109 -1.98 -8.59 9.79
C LEU A 109 -3.24 -9.36 9.39
N ASP A 110 -3.13 -10.65 9.08
CA ASP A 110 -4.27 -11.47 8.69
C ASP A 110 -5.34 -11.53 9.80
N ARG A 111 -4.91 -11.50 11.06
CA ARG A 111 -5.81 -11.49 12.23
C ARG A 111 -6.47 -10.13 12.47
N VAL A 112 -5.70 -9.04 12.38
CA VAL A 112 -6.12 -7.74 12.95
C VAL A 112 -6.52 -6.70 11.89
N LEU A 113 -5.96 -6.77 10.68
CA LEU A 113 -6.20 -5.80 9.63
C LEU A 113 -7.68 -5.70 9.19
N PRO A 114 -8.46 -6.81 9.09
CA PRO A 114 -9.89 -6.73 8.76
C PRO A 114 -10.70 -5.87 9.73
N LYS A 115 -10.29 -5.80 11.01
CA LYS A 115 -10.96 -5.02 12.06
C LYS A 115 -10.46 -3.58 12.13
N TYR A 116 -9.14 -3.38 12.10
CA TYR A 116 -8.54 -2.08 12.42
C TYR A 116 -8.19 -1.23 11.19
N ASN A 117 -8.12 -1.83 10.00
CA ASN A 117 -7.85 -1.19 8.70
C ASN A 117 -6.46 -0.53 8.54
N ALA A 118 -5.77 -0.21 9.64
CA ALA A 118 -4.39 0.25 9.67
C ALA A 118 -3.65 -0.39 10.86
N VAL A 119 -2.43 -0.86 10.61
CA VAL A 119 -1.58 -1.52 11.61
C VAL A 119 -0.20 -0.86 11.59
N LEU A 120 0.32 -0.55 12.77
CA LEU A 120 1.66 -0.01 12.95
C LEU A 120 2.52 -1.04 13.69
N PHE A 121 3.62 -1.45 13.07
CA PHE A 121 4.67 -2.20 13.76
C PHE A 121 5.79 -1.25 14.15
N ARG A 122 6.15 -1.22 15.43
CA ARG A 122 7.30 -0.46 15.96
C ARG A 122 8.40 -1.41 16.38
N ASN A 123 9.64 -0.91 16.37
CA ASN A 123 10.83 -1.62 16.85
C ASN A 123 11.20 -2.89 16.05
N LEU A 124 10.84 -2.92 14.76
CA LEU A 124 11.37 -3.94 13.85
C LEU A 124 12.85 -3.64 13.56
N PRO A 125 13.74 -4.65 13.52
CA PRO A 125 15.16 -4.46 13.24
C PRO A 125 15.42 -4.33 11.73
N LEU A 126 14.87 -3.29 11.11
CA LEU A 126 15.06 -2.96 9.69
C LEU A 126 15.82 -1.62 9.61
N PHE A 127 16.96 -1.60 8.93
CA PHE A 127 17.88 -0.45 8.98
C PHE A 127 18.21 0.14 7.61
N GLU A 128 17.77 -0.49 6.53
CA GLU A 128 18.00 -0.05 5.15
C GLU A 128 16.85 -0.45 4.21
N ALA A 129 16.88 0.04 2.97
CA ALA A 129 15.87 -0.28 1.97
C ALA A 129 15.80 -1.79 1.67
N GLY A 130 16.94 -2.47 1.61
CA GLY A 130 17.01 -3.91 1.36
C GLY A 130 16.47 -4.78 2.50
N ASP A 131 16.55 -4.32 3.76
CA ASP A 131 15.86 -4.98 4.86
C ASP A 131 14.34 -4.89 4.69
N PHE A 132 13.85 -3.71 4.32
CA PHE A 132 12.43 -3.49 4.07
C PHE A 132 11.92 -4.27 2.85
N ALA A 133 12.70 -4.37 1.78
CA ALA A 133 12.36 -5.18 0.61
C ALA A 133 12.19 -6.66 1.00
N LYS A 134 13.18 -7.25 1.68
CA LYS A 134 13.11 -8.64 2.17
C LYS A 134 11.92 -8.87 3.11
N PHE A 135 11.67 -7.90 4.01
CA PHE A 135 10.51 -7.93 4.90
C PHE A 135 9.19 -7.92 4.11
N ALA A 136 9.05 -6.99 3.16
CA ALA A 136 7.83 -6.80 2.38
C ALA A 136 7.52 -8.01 1.49
N ASP A 137 8.53 -8.59 0.83
CA ASP A 137 8.40 -9.82 0.04
C ASP A 137 7.84 -10.97 0.89
N ASN A 138 8.31 -11.07 2.13
CA ASN A 138 7.90 -12.12 3.06
C ASN A 138 6.58 -11.84 3.79
N LEU A 139 5.95 -10.69 3.54
CA LEU A 139 4.52 -10.54 3.83
C LEU A 139 3.67 -11.40 2.91
N GLY A 140 4.18 -11.83 1.74
CA GLY A 140 3.45 -12.69 0.81
C GLY A 140 2.25 -12.01 0.15
N TYR A 141 2.30 -10.68 -0.01
CA TYR A 141 1.36 -9.95 -0.84
C TYR A 141 1.92 -9.79 -2.25
N LYS A 142 1.05 -9.82 -3.26
CA LYS A 142 1.47 -9.55 -4.64
C LYS A 142 1.66 -8.04 -4.83
N PRO A 143 2.83 -7.58 -5.29
CA PRO A 143 3.04 -6.16 -5.59
C PRO A 143 2.13 -5.70 -6.74
N THR A 144 1.81 -4.41 -6.73
CA THR A 144 1.05 -3.75 -7.79
C THR A 144 2.01 -2.82 -8.53
N ASN A 145 2.10 -2.96 -9.86
CA ASN A 145 2.91 -2.06 -10.67
C ASN A 145 2.37 -0.63 -10.58
N TYR A 146 3.26 0.34 -10.37
CA TYR A 146 2.90 1.75 -10.39
C TYR A 146 2.92 2.27 -11.84
N GLU A 147 1.78 2.16 -12.54
CA GLU A 147 1.62 2.62 -13.93
C GLU A 147 0.53 3.70 -14.00
N GLY A 148 0.84 4.86 -14.57
CA GLY A 148 -0.14 5.95 -14.76
C GLY A 148 -0.44 6.78 -13.51
N GLY A 149 0.39 6.65 -12.47
CA GLY A 149 0.23 7.36 -11.20
C GLY A 149 0.37 8.89 -11.31
N THR A 150 0.09 9.58 -10.21
CA THR A 150 0.07 11.05 -10.13
C THR A 150 1.36 11.62 -9.58
N GLY A 151 1.98 10.93 -8.62
CA GLY A 151 3.29 11.29 -8.08
C GLY A 151 4.43 10.68 -8.88
N ASN A 152 5.56 11.38 -8.90
CA ASN A 152 6.81 10.83 -9.39
C ASN A 152 7.34 9.78 -8.41
N ARG A 153 7.75 8.62 -8.92
CA ARG A 153 8.27 7.51 -8.11
C ARG A 153 9.69 7.18 -8.54
N TYR A 154 10.57 7.10 -7.55
CA TYR A 154 11.96 6.70 -7.72
C TYR A 154 12.19 5.45 -6.90
N LEU A 155 12.87 4.48 -7.48
CA LEU A 155 13.30 3.28 -6.76
C LEU A 155 14.30 3.67 -5.69
N ALA A 156 14.23 3.00 -4.54
CA ALA A 156 15.30 3.04 -3.57
C ALA A 156 16.56 2.42 -4.19
N GLU A 157 17.73 2.92 -3.78
CA GLU A 157 19.00 2.45 -4.33
C GLU A 157 19.17 0.94 -4.10
N GLY A 158 19.46 0.21 -5.18
CA GLY A 158 19.62 -1.26 -5.14
C GLY A 158 18.32 -2.06 -5.21
N GLU A 159 17.15 -1.42 -5.18
CA GLU A 159 15.86 -2.11 -5.10
C GLU A 159 15.08 -2.06 -6.42
N THR A 160 14.21 -3.07 -6.63
CA THR A 160 13.37 -3.19 -7.83
C THR A 160 11.89 -2.92 -7.59
N GLU A 161 11.42 -3.03 -6.34
CA GLU A 161 9.99 -2.91 -5.99
C GLU A 161 9.75 -2.00 -4.77
N VAL A 162 10.80 -1.42 -4.19
CA VAL A 162 10.72 -0.43 -3.11
C VAL A 162 10.96 0.97 -3.68
N TYR A 163 10.01 1.87 -3.44
CA TYR A 163 10.04 3.25 -3.91
C TYR A 163 10.17 4.24 -2.76
N LEU A 164 10.78 5.40 -3.03
CA LEU A 164 10.73 6.56 -2.14
C LEU A 164 9.29 7.11 -2.07
N SER A 165 8.87 7.52 -0.88
CA SER A 165 7.48 7.89 -0.58
C SER A 165 7.04 9.21 -1.23
N THR A 166 7.94 10.18 -1.39
CA THR A 166 7.75 11.38 -2.20
C THR A 166 9.11 11.96 -2.58
N SER A 167 9.17 12.63 -3.73
CA SER A 167 10.31 13.44 -4.18
C SER A 167 10.01 14.93 -4.16
N ASP A 168 8.82 15.32 -3.69
CA ASP A 168 8.42 16.72 -3.65
C ASP A 168 9.25 17.47 -2.60
N PRO A 169 9.44 18.79 -2.76
CA PRO A 169 10.17 19.58 -1.77
C PRO A 169 9.52 19.46 -0.38
N PRO A 170 10.28 19.46 0.72
CA PRO A 170 9.76 19.27 2.07
C PRO A 170 8.66 20.26 2.52
N ASP A 171 8.60 21.44 1.89
CA ASP A 171 7.57 22.45 2.16
C ASP A 171 6.18 22.08 1.59
N PHE A 172 6.11 21.13 0.66
CA PHE A 172 4.86 20.67 0.06
C PHE A 172 4.13 19.71 1.00
N ASN A 173 2.83 19.92 1.13
CA ASN A 173 1.97 19.10 1.98
C ASN A 173 1.00 18.31 1.10
N ILE A 174 0.95 17.00 1.32
CA ILE A 174 0.10 16.10 0.55
C ILE A 174 -1.28 16.04 1.21
N GLU A 175 -2.34 16.25 0.44
CA GLU A 175 -3.71 16.15 0.91
C GLU A 175 -4.09 14.71 1.30
N LEU A 176 -5.14 14.57 2.12
CA LEU A 176 -5.71 13.25 2.38
C LEU A 176 -6.28 12.67 1.09
N HIS A 177 -5.83 11.47 0.76
CA HIS A 177 -6.25 10.74 -0.43
C HIS A 177 -6.21 9.23 -0.21
N ASN A 178 -6.78 8.51 -1.17
CA ASN A 178 -6.57 7.09 -1.33
C ASN A 178 -5.53 6.89 -2.44
N GLU A 179 -4.53 6.05 -2.20
CA GLU A 179 -3.47 5.80 -3.18
C GLU A 179 -4.09 5.31 -4.51
N MET A 180 -3.84 6.07 -5.58
CA MET A 180 -4.38 5.82 -6.92
C MET A 180 -5.93 5.72 -6.97
N ALA A 181 -6.68 6.43 -6.13
CA ALA A 181 -8.15 6.47 -6.21
C ALA A 181 -8.65 6.99 -7.57
N CYS A 182 -7.82 7.79 -8.24
CA CYS A 182 -7.99 8.23 -9.61
C CYS A 182 -7.43 7.18 -10.61
N SER A 183 -7.72 5.90 -10.40
CA SER A 183 -7.35 4.84 -11.33
C SER A 183 -8.26 3.63 -11.09
N PRO A 184 -8.73 2.93 -12.15
CA PRO A 184 -9.39 1.64 -11.98
C PRO A 184 -8.43 0.57 -11.45
N VAL A 185 -7.13 0.76 -11.64
CA VAL A 185 -6.06 -0.09 -11.10
C VAL A 185 -5.43 0.61 -9.92
N HIS A 186 -5.77 0.14 -8.71
CA HIS A 186 -5.30 0.72 -7.46
C HIS A 186 -4.81 -0.37 -6.49
N PRO A 187 -3.87 -0.06 -5.58
CA PRO A 187 -3.44 -1.01 -4.56
C PRO A 187 -4.54 -1.27 -3.53
N LYS A 188 -4.65 -2.51 -3.06
CA LYS A 188 -5.56 -2.87 -1.95
C LYS A 188 -4.96 -2.57 -0.57
N LYS A 189 -3.63 -2.41 -0.52
CA LYS A 189 -2.83 -2.14 0.68
C LYS A 189 -1.63 -1.30 0.26
N VAL A 190 -1.24 -0.38 1.13
CA VAL A 190 0.01 0.37 1.02
C VAL A 190 0.81 0.11 2.29
N ILE A 191 2.12 -0.06 2.16
CA ILE A 191 3.03 -0.33 3.27
C ILE A 191 4.06 0.79 3.28
N PHE A 192 4.23 1.43 4.43
CA PHE A 192 5.23 2.46 4.65
C PHE A 192 6.28 1.99 5.63
N PHE A 193 7.53 2.39 5.39
CA PHE A 193 8.65 2.16 6.27
C PHE A 193 9.38 3.48 6.51
N CYS A 194 9.58 3.80 7.79
CA CYS A 194 10.31 4.98 8.22
C CYS A 194 11.78 4.60 8.41
N LEU A 195 12.61 4.89 7.40
CA LEU A 195 14.06 4.69 7.48
C LEU A 195 14.73 5.77 8.33
N THR A 196 14.33 7.02 8.15
CA THR A 196 14.82 8.18 8.90
C THR A 196 13.66 8.88 9.57
N GLU A 197 13.69 8.99 10.90
CA GLU A 197 12.68 9.70 11.66
C GLU A 197 12.71 11.21 11.31
N PRO A 198 11.55 11.83 11.02
CA PRO A 198 11.51 13.28 10.82
C PRO A 198 11.69 14.03 12.14
N ASN A 199 12.17 15.27 12.09
CA ASN A 199 12.27 16.14 13.26
C ASN A 199 11.10 17.14 13.35
N GLU A 200 11.05 17.92 14.44
CA GLU A 200 10.00 18.92 14.68
C GLU A 200 9.90 19.97 13.55
N GLU A 201 11.03 20.39 13.00
CA GLU A 201 11.09 21.40 11.94
C GLU A 201 10.51 20.87 10.62
N TRP A 202 10.81 19.61 10.28
CA TRP A 202 10.39 18.99 9.02
C TRP A 202 8.95 18.46 9.09
N GLY A 203 8.44 18.17 10.27
CA GLY A 203 7.14 17.52 10.43
C GLY A 203 7.16 16.06 9.99
N GLY A 204 6.74 15.75 8.76
CA GLY A 204 6.89 14.40 8.17
C GLY A 204 5.96 13.28 8.68
N VAL A 205 4.89 13.61 9.40
CA VAL A 205 3.86 12.60 9.74
C VAL A 205 3.05 12.20 8.50
N THR A 206 2.56 10.96 8.49
CA THR A 206 1.57 10.48 7.51
C THR A 206 0.20 10.36 8.20
N PRO A 207 -0.67 11.38 8.13
CA PRO A 207 -2.00 11.32 8.72
C PRO A 207 -2.84 10.18 8.12
N LEU A 208 -3.64 9.53 8.95
CA LEU A 208 -4.55 8.47 8.54
C LEU A 208 -5.99 8.87 8.84
N VAL A 209 -6.89 8.51 7.93
CA VAL A 209 -8.34 8.68 8.08
C VAL A 209 -9.06 7.40 7.66
N ARG A 210 -10.19 7.09 8.28
CA ARG A 210 -11.05 5.96 7.87
C ARG A 210 -12.09 6.43 6.87
N ASN A 211 -12.05 5.91 5.65
CA ASN A 211 -12.98 6.32 4.58
C ASN A 211 -14.46 6.09 4.89
N ASN A 212 -14.80 5.08 5.71
CA ASN A 212 -16.19 4.87 6.13
C ASN A 212 -16.65 5.99 7.07
N GLU A 213 -15.78 6.47 7.97
CA GLU A 213 -16.13 7.57 8.87
C GLU A 213 -16.22 8.91 8.14
N VAL A 214 -15.44 9.09 7.06
CA VAL A 214 -15.61 10.22 6.16
C VAL A 214 -16.97 10.13 5.48
N TYR A 215 -17.30 8.97 4.90
CA TYR A 215 -18.61 8.74 4.28
C TYR A 215 -19.78 9.03 5.24
N ASP A 216 -19.71 8.54 6.47
CA ASP A 216 -20.75 8.72 7.49
C ASP A 216 -20.95 10.20 7.92
N GLN A 217 -19.96 11.06 7.67
CA GLN A 217 -19.99 12.49 8.02
C GLN A 217 -20.33 13.41 6.84
N LEU A 218 -20.35 12.90 5.61
CA LEU A 218 -20.67 13.71 4.43
C LEU A 218 -22.17 14.02 4.38
N ASP A 219 -22.50 15.19 3.85
CA ASP A 219 -23.88 15.58 3.60
C ASP A 219 -24.53 14.58 2.62
N PRO A 220 -25.65 13.92 2.98
CA PRO A 220 -26.33 12.98 2.11
C PRO A 220 -26.71 13.55 0.74
N GLU A 221 -27.00 14.86 0.64
CA GLU A 221 -27.32 15.49 -0.65
C GLU A 221 -26.08 15.58 -1.55
N VAL A 222 -24.91 15.84 -0.96
CA VAL A 222 -23.63 15.82 -1.70
C VAL A 222 -23.35 14.41 -2.22
N ILE A 223 -23.56 13.38 -1.38
CA ILE A 223 -23.40 11.98 -1.79
C ILE A 223 -24.32 11.64 -2.95
N LYS A 224 -25.60 12.01 -2.86
CA LYS A 224 -26.59 11.78 -3.92
C LYS A 224 -26.18 12.44 -5.24
N ILE A 225 -25.79 13.71 -5.21
CA ILE A 225 -25.32 14.43 -6.40
C ILE A 225 -24.11 13.73 -7.02
N LEU A 226 -23.14 13.31 -6.21
CA LEU A 226 -21.95 12.62 -6.70
C LEU A 226 -22.29 11.23 -7.27
N GLU A 227 -23.19 10.47 -6.65
CA GLU A 227 -23.63 9.17 -7.17
C GLU A 227 -24.44 9.33 -8.47
N GLU A 228 -25.25 10.39 -8.62
CA GLU A 228 -25.98 10.68 -9.87
C GLU A 228 -25.05 11.14 -11.00
N ARG A 229 -24.06 11.99 -10.70
CA ARG A 229 -23.21 12.64 -11.70
C ARG A 229 -21.89 11.93 -11.99
N GLN A 230 -21.44 11.08 -11.06
CA GLN A 230 -20.10 10.47 -11.06
C GLN A 230 -18.98 11.54 -11.07
N ILE A 231 -17.72 11.11 -11.12
CA ILE A 231 -16.56 12.01 -11.18
C ILE A 231 -15.75 11.70 -12.44
N ARG A 232 -15.52 12.72 -13.28
CA ARG A 232 -14.55 12.64 -14.38
C ARG A 232 -13.20 13.12 -13.89
N TYR A 233 -12.18 12.30 -14.11
CA TYR A 233 -10.79 12.67 -13.91
C TYR A 233 -10.14 12.90 -15.26
N THR A 234 -9.41 14.00 -15.38
CA THR A 234 -8.70 14.39 -16.60
C THR A 234 -7.23 14.60 -16.28
N ARG A 235 -6.35 14.14 -17.17
CA ARG A 235 -4.91 14.28 -17.02
C ARG A 235 -4.33 14.81 -18.32
N TYR A 236 -3.47 15.82 -18.17
CA TYR A 236 -2.62 16.33 -19.24
C TYR A 236 -1.18 16.06 -18.83
N LEU A 237 -0.47 15.31 -19.67
CA LEU A 237 0.91 14.93 -19.44
C LEU A 237 1.75 15.40 -20.63
N PRO A 238 2.67 16.36 -20.43
CA PRO A 238 3.51 16.83 -21.52
C PRO A 238 4.50 15.75 -21.98
N ASP A 239 5.04 15.91 -23.19
CA ASP A 239 6.21 15.14 -23.65
C ASP A 239 7.48 15.65 -22.94
N GLU A 240 8.30 14.71 -22.43
CA GLU A 240 9.57 15.03 -21.75
C GLU A 240 10.52 15.90 -22.57
N LYS A 241 10.41 15.87 -23.92
CA LYS A 241 11.20 16.73 -24.82
C LYS A 241 10.94 18.22 -24.60
N HIS A 242 9.72 18.57 -24.20
CA HIS A 242 9.29 19.95 -24.02
C HIS A 242 9.20 20.32 -22.55
N HIS A 243 8.76 19.38 -21.70
CA HIS A 243 8.63 19.60 -20.27
C HIS A 243 9.01 18.32 -19.51
N PRO A 244 10.18 18.29 -18.87
CA PRO A 244 10.71 17.07 -18.28
C PRO A 244 10.02 16.66 -16.97
N TYR A 245 9.24 17.53 -16.34
CA TYR A 245 8.53 17.21 -15.09
C TYR A 245 7.08 16.81 -15.36
N ALA A 246 6.61 15.78 -14.66
CA ALA A 246 5.26 15.21 -14.78
C ALA A 246 4.90 14.78 -16.22
N SER A 247 5.91 14.36 -17.00
CA SER A 247 5.71 13.92 -18.38
C SER A 247 4.97 12.59 -18.46
N TRP A 248 4.46 12.25 -19.65
CA TRP A 248 3.87 10.93 -19.85
C TRP A 248 4.91 9.82 -19.70
N GLN A 249 6.17 10.07 -20.10
CA GLN A 249 7.25 9.10 -19.96
C GLN A 249 7.55 8.78 -18.50
N GLN A 250 7.52 9.80 -17.63
CA GLN A 250 7.68 9.61 -16.19
C GLN A 250 6.47 8.89 -15.58
N SER A 251 5.26 9.31 -15.93
CA SER A 251 4.02 8.77 -15.36
C SER A 251 3.80 7.29 -15.70
N PHE A 252 4.20 6.87 -16.91
CA PHE A 252 4.07 5.48 -17.38
C PHE A 252 5.40 4.71 -17.34
N MET A 253 6.47 5.33 -16.85
CA MET A 253 7.82 4.76 -16.75
C MET A 253 8.30 4.09 -18.06
N THR A 254 8.03 4.73 -19.20
CA THR A 254 8.34 4.18 -20.53
C THR A 254 8.59 5.30 -21.55
N LYS A 255 9.40 5.01 -22.57
CA LYS A 255 9.63 5.92 -23.71
C LYS A 255 8.86 5.51 -24.97
N ASP A 256 8.11 4.42 -24.90
CA ASP A 256 7.35 3.89 -26.03
C ASP A 256 5.87 4.30 -25.89
N PRO A 257 5.35 5.22 -26.73
CA PRO A 257 3.96 5.64 -26.65
C PRO A 257 2.99 4.49 -26.93
N LYS A 258 3.39 3.44 -27.65
CA LYS A 258 2.53 2.27 -27.90
C LYS A 258 2.20 1.51 -26.61
N LYS A 259 3.17 1.38 -25.70
CA LYS A 259 2.94 0.76 -24.38
C LYS A 259 1.93 1.56 -23.55
N VAL A 260 1.97 2.89 -23.67
CA VAL A 260 1.00 3.78 -23.02
C VAL A 260 -0.39 3.56 -23.61
N GLU A 261 -0.51 3.51 -24.94
CA GLU A 261 -1.79 3.22 -25.58
C GLU A 261 -2.36 1.84 -25.23
N GLU A 262 -1.51 0.82 -25.16
CA GLU A 262 -1.90 -0.53 -24.73
C GLU A 262 -2.47 -0.53 -23.32
N TYR A 263 -1.80 0.16 -22.38
CA TYR A 263 -2.31 0.37 -21.02
C TYR A 263 -3.66 1.09 -21.05
N LEU A 264 -3.74 2.24 -21.74
CA LEU A 264 -4.95 3.07 -21.77
C LEU A 264 -6.14 2.30 -22.37
N LYS A 265 -5.92 1.52 -23.43
CA LYS A 265 -6.94 0.65 -24.04
C LYS A 265 -7.34 -0.50 -23.11
N ARG A 266 -6.36 -1.19 -22.51
CA ARG A 266 -6.60 -2.32 -21.58
C ARG A 266 -7.47 -1.90 -20.41
N GLU A 267 -7.16 -0.75 -19.83
CA GLU A 267 -7.86 -0.19 -18.66
C GLU A 267 -9.07 0.71 -19.05
N LYS A 268 -9.38 0.82 -20.35
CA LYS A 268 -10.55 1.53 -20.91
C LYS A 268 -10.59 3.04 -20.61
N PHE A 269 -9.43 3.68 -20.61
CA PHE A 269 -9.33 5.13 -20.60
C PHE A 269 -9.66 5.71 -21.98
N ASN A 270 -10.25 6.91 -21.99
CA ASN A 270 -10.30 7.73 -23.20
C ASN A 270 -9.01 8.56 -23.27
N TYR A 271 -8.46 8.75 -24.47
CA TYR A 271 -7.24 9.52 -24.63
C TYR A 271 -7.12 10.13 -26.02
N GLU A 272 -6.32 11.19 -26.11
CA GLU A 272 -5.87 11.82 -27.34
C GLU A 272 -4.40 12.21 -27.21
N TRP A 273 -3.66 12.13 -28.31
CA TRP A 273 -2.32 12.68 -28.43
C TRP A 273 -2.42 14.01 -29.18
N GLU A 274 -1.78 15.06 -28.66
CA GLU A 274 -1.65 16.33 -29.38
C GLU A 274 -0.56 16.19 -30.45
N GLU A 275 -0.96 16.14 -31.72
CA GLU A 275 -0.03 15.83 -32.84
C GLU A 275 1.16 16.80 -32.95
N SER A 276 0.97 18.08 -32.61
CA SER A 276 1.99 19.11 -32.75
C SER A 276 3.09 19.04 -31.68
N THR A 277 2.79 18.48 -30.51
CA THR A 277 3.68 18.51 -29.33
C THR A 277 4.02 17.11 -28.82
N GLY A 278 3.24 16.09 -29.16
CA GLY A 278 3.33 14.76 -28.56
C GLY A 278 2.81 14.69 -27.13
N ASN A 279 2.10 15.71 -26.65
CA ASN A 279 1.49 15.70 -25.31
C ASN A 279 0.32 14.71 -25.25
N LEU A 280 0.14 14.07 -24.09
CA LEU A 280 -0.94 13.12 -23.86
C LEU A 280 -2.05 13.76 -23.02
N TYR A 281 -3.28 13.66 -23.51
CA TYR A 281 -4.48 13.94 -22.72
C TYR A 281 -5.28 12.66 -22.54
N TYR A 282 -5.69 12.33 -21.32
CA TYR A 282 -6.57 11.19 -21.08
C TYR A 282 -7.55 11.44 -19.94
N TRP A 283 -8.69 10.77 -20.01
CA TRP A 283 -9.78 10.92 -19.04
C TRP A 283 -10.63 9.67 -18.89
N TYR A 284 -11.33 9.59 -17.78
CA TYR A 284 -12.20 8.48 -17.42
C TYR A 284 -13.17 8.93 -16.33
N VAL A 285 -14.24 8.16 -16.12
CA VAL A 285 -15.28 8.46 -15.15
C VAL A 285 -15.33 7.33 -14.13
N LEU A 286 -15.27 7.67 -12.84
CA LEU A 286 -15.39 6.72 -11.74
C LEU A 286 -16.55 7.09 -10.80
N PRO A 287 -17.12 6.09 -10.11
CA PRO A 287 -18.01 6.37 -8.99
C PRO A 287 -17.26 7.10 -7.87
N PRO A 288 -17.93 8.02 -7.16
CA PRO A 288 -17.33 8.77 -6.05
C PRO A 288 -17.09 7.91 -4.79
N LEU A 289 -17.72 6.74 -4.73
CA LEU A 289 -17.74 5.84 -3.59
C LEU A 289 -17.40 4.44 -4.05
N ALA A 290 -16.74 3.68 -3.17
CA ALA A 290 -16.55 2.26 -3.34
C ALA A 290 -17.31 1.47 -2.26
N THR A 291 -17.48 0.18 -2.50
CA THR A 291 -17.96 -0.76 -1.48
C THR A 291 -16.77 -1.55 -0.97
N HIS A 292 -16.51 -1.52 0.34
CA HIS A 292 -15.40 -2.23 0.94
C HIS A 292 -15.60 -3.74 0.77
N PRO A 293 -14.65 -4.47 0.15
CA PRO A 293 -14.88 -5.85 -0.30
C PRO A 293 -15.09 -6.86 0.84
N VAL A 294 -14.57 -6.57 2.04
CA VAL A 294 -14.73 -7.46 3.21
C VAL A 294 -15.95 -7.11 4.07
N THR A 295 -16.24 -5.82 4.30
CA THR A 295 -17.27 -5.39 5.26
C THR A 295 -18.59 -5.01 4.58
N GLY A 296 -18.60 -4.85 3.25
CA GLY A 296 -19.77 -4.41 2.49
C GLY A 296 -20.16 -2.94 2.71
N ARG A 297 -19.42 -2.18 3.52
CA ARG A 297 -19.73 -0.77 3.78
C ARG A 297 -19.35 0.12 2.60
N LYS A 298 -20.16 1.16 2.36
CA LYS A 298 -19.78 2.27 1.49
C LYS A 298 -18.59 3.02 2.11
N ILE A 299 -17.66 3.42 1.27
CA ILE A 299 -16.45 4.15 1.67
C ILE A 299 -16.20 5.32 0.72
N TRP A 300 -15.71 6.42 1.28
CA TRP A 300 -15.19 7.55 0.52
C TRP A 300 -13.88 7.15 -0.19
N PHE A 301 -13.99 6.57 -1.37
CA PHE A 301 -12.85 6.13 -2.19
C PHE A 301 -12.81 6.97 -3.47
N THR A 302 -12.27 8.17 -3.32
CA THR A 302 -12.19 9.17 -4.38
C THR A 302 -11.09 10.16 -4.03
N GLN A 303 -10.62 10.92 -5.02
CA GLN A 303 -9.62 11.97 -4.83
C GLN A 303 -10.02 13.22 -5.61
N PRO A 304 -11.13 13.89 -5.24
CA PRO A 304 -11.62 15.06 -5.98
C PRO A 304 -10.68 16.26 -5.87
N ASN A 305 -9.76 16.24 -4.90
CA ASN A 305 -8.78 17.30 -4.66
C ASN A 305 -7.54 17.19 -5.54
N LEU A 306 -7.37 16.08 -6.29
CA LEU A 306 -6.22 15.89 -7.16
C LEU A 306 -6.28 16.95 -8.28
N ASN A 307 -5.25 17.80 -8.36
CA ASN A 307 -5.14 18.89 -9.33
C ASN A 307 -6.23 19.95 -9.24
N GLY A 308 -6.62 20.32 -8.02
CA GLY A 308 -6.96 21.72 -7.77
C GLY A 308 -5.71 22.58 -7.94
N GLY A 309 -5.24 22.76 -9.18
CA GLY A 309 -4.50 23.97 -9.48
C GLY A 309 -5.34 25.11 -8.96
N GLU A 310 -4.75 25.99 -8.16
CA GLU A 310 -5.39 27.23 -7.76
C GLU A 310 -6.07 27.80 -9.00
N ALA A 311 -7.40 27.85 -8.99
CA ALA A 311 -8.13 28.80 -9.80
C ALA A 311 -7.92 30.21 -9.19
N GLU A 312 -6.67 30.56 -8.89
CA GLU A 312 -6.21 31.91 -8.58
C GLU A 312 -5.51 32.43 -9.83
N ASP A 313 -6.25 32.47 -10.93
CA ASP A 313 -6.13 33.45 -12.01
C ASP A 313 -6.96 32.95 -13.18
N GLY A 314 -8.25 33.32 -13.23
CA GLY A 314 -9.04 33.55 -14.46
C GLY A 314 -8.94 32.58 -15.66
N GLY A 315 -8.40 31.39 -15.45
CA GLY A 315 -8.06 30.44 -16.49
C GLY A 315 -9.30 29.68 -16.87
N VAL A 316 -10.02 30.23 -17.85
CA VAL A 316 -11.10 29.54 -18.54
C VAL A 316 -10.58 28.16 -18.93
N PHE A 317 -11.10 27.10 -18.29
CA PHE A 317 -11.10 25.79 -18.90
C PHE A 317 -11.75 25.97 -20.26
N LYS A 318 -10.95 25.99 -21.33
CA LYS A 318 -11.50 25.87 -22.68
C LYS A 318 -12.12 24.49 -22.73
N GLU A 319 -13.42 24.41 -22.49
CA GLU A 319 -14.22 23.29 -22.95
C GLU A 319 -13.89 23.11 -24.43
N LYS A 320 -13.19 22.02 -24.77
CA LYS A 320 -13.21 21.54 -26.15
C LYS A 320 -14.69 21.22 -26.44
N PRO A 321 -15.27 21.75 -27.52
CA PRO A 321 -16.65 21.44 -27.88
C PRO A 321 -16.79 19.93 -28.01
N THR A 322 -17.69 19.34 -27.24
CA THR A 322 -18.18 17.99 -27.51
C THR A 322 -18.94 18.05 -28.82
N HIS A 323 -18.37 17.48 -29.89
CA HIS A 323 -19.10 17.12 -31.09
C HIS A 323 -19.71 15.73 -30.95
#